data_AF-A0A1S3FZV5-F1
#
_entry.id   AF-A0A1S3FZV5-F1
#
_cell.length_a   1.000
_cell.length_b   1.000
_cell.length_c   1.000
_cell.angle_alpha   90.00
_cell.angle_beta   90.00
_cell.angle_gamma   90.00
#
_symmetry.space_group_name_H-M   'P 1'
#
loop_
_entity.id
_entity.type
_entity.pdbx_description
1 polymer ?
#
loop_
_entity_poly.entity_id
_entity_poly.type
_entity_poly.pdbx_seq_one_letter_code
_entity_poly.pdbx_strand_id
1 'polypeptide(L)'
;MTEQEPGTADPSQYPLPPKKGKDASAKKEPLGHWSQGLKISMQDPKMQVYKDEQVVVIKDKYPKARYHWLVLPWASISSLKAVTSEHLELLKHMHTVGEKVISDFAGCSKLRFRLGYHAIPSMSHVHLHVISQDFDSPCLKNKKHWNSFNTEYFLESKAIIKMVQEAGRVTVEDGTSELLKLPLRCHECQQLLPSIPQLKEHLRKHWIK
;
A
#
# COMPACT_ATOMS: atom_id res chain seq x y z
N MET A 1 -9.82 -64.43 -62.82
CA MET A 1 -10.81 -64.05 -63.83
C MET A 1 -11.91 -63.36 -63.06
N THR A 2 -11.81 -62.03 -62.97
CA THR A 2 -12.66 -61.09 -63.76
C THR A 2 -14.12 -61.31 -63.33
N GLU A 3 -14.85 -60.34 -62.80
CA GLU A 3 -15.24 -59.11 -63.47
C GLU A 3 -15.79 -58.08 -62.48
N GLN A 4 -16.02 -56.89 -63.03
CA GLN A 4 -16.21 -55.58 -62.44
C GLN A 4 -17.71 -55.19 -62.37
N GLU A 5 -18.01 -54.25 -61.44
CA GLU A 5 -19.12 -53.25 -61.48
C GLU A 5 -20.58 -53.75 -61.26
N PRO A 6 -21.53 -52.92 -60.76
CA PRO A 6 -21.62 -51.47 -60.95
C PRO A 6 -22.01 -50.60 -59.72
N GLY A 7 -21.72 -49.30 -59.86
CA GLY A 7 -22.09 -48.26 -58.89
C GLY A 7 -23.55 -47.81 -58.91
N THR A 8 -23.93 -47.07 -57.87
CA THR A 8 -24.63 -45.77 -57.86
C THR A 8 -25.14 -45.47 -56.45
N ALA A 9 -24.85 -44.26 -55.93
CA ALA A 9 -25.74 -43.38 -55.15
C ALA A 9 -24.96 -42.40 -54.25
N ASP A 10 -25.33 -41.13 -54.38
CA ASP A 10 -24.84 -39.91 -53.71
C ASP A 10 -25.49 -39.71 -52.31
N PRO A 11 -25.28 -38.60 -51.58
CA PRO A 11 -24.36 -38.43 -50.47
C PRO A 11 -25.09 -38.29 -49.12
N SER A 12 -24.29 -38.14 -48.06
CA SER A 12 -24.67 -37.66 -46.73
C SER A 12 -25.38 -38.66 -45.82
N GLN A 13 -24.73 -38.88 -44.67
CA GLN A 13 -25.28 -39.08 -43.31
C GLN A 13 -24.56 -40.23 -42.58
N TYR A 14 -23.36 -39.93 -42.09
CA TYR A 14 -22.77 -40.69 -40.99
C TYR A 14 -23.33 -40.17 -39.66
N PRO A 15 -23.81 -41.03 -38.75
CA PRO A 15 -24.19 -40.63 -37.40
C PRO A 15 -22.94 -40.40 -36.53
N LEU A 16 -22.87 -39.24 -35.86
CA LEU A 16 -21.88 -38.96 -34.81
C LEU A 16 -22.31 -39.59 -33.48
N PRO A 17 -21.37 -40.16 -32.69
CA PRO A 17 -21.65 -40.70 -31.35
C PRO A 17 -21.87 -39.58 -30.30
N PRO A 18 -22.49 -39.90 -29.15
CA PRO A 18 -23.10 -38.91 -28.26
C PRO A 18 -22.12 -38.06 -27.43
N LYS A 19 -22.58 -36.86 -27.13
CA LYS A 19 -21.91 -35.75 -26.44
C LYS A 19 -21.44 -36.13 -25.03
N LYS A 20 -20.13 -36.01 -24.76
CA LYS A 20 -19.60 -35.90 -23.38
C LYS A 20 -19.89 -34.51 -22.82
N GLY A 21 -20.46 -34.47 -21.62
CA GLY A 21 -20.80 -33.27 -20.87
C GLY A 21 -19.58 -32.36 -20.63
N LYS A 22 -19.81 -31.07 -20.79
CA LYS A 22 -18.89 -30.01 -20.38
C LYS A 22 -18.92 -29.91 -18.85
N ASP A 23 -17.91 -30.45 -18.19
CA ASP A 23 -17.56 -29.96 -16.85
C ASP A 23 -16.97 -28.55 -17.01
N ALA A 24 -17.69 -27.58 -16.47
CA ALA A 24 -17.25 -26.21 -16.37
C ALA A 24 -16.05 -26.14 -15.43
N SER A 25 -14.86 -26.13 -16.01
CA SER A 25 -13.62 -25.79 -15.30
C SER A 25 -13.80 -24.41 -14.65
N ALA A 26 -13.94 -24.42 -13.33
CA ALA A 26 -13.91 -23.23 -12.50
C ALA A 26 -12.59 -22.51 -12.78
N LYS A 27 -12.69 -21.37 -13.48
CA LYS A 27 -11.57 -20.46 -13.69
C LYS A 27 -11.10 -20.01 -12.31
N LYS A 28 -9.97 -20.56 -11.85
CA LYS A 28 -9.19 -19.95 -10.77
C LYS A 28 -8.79 -18.56 -11.25
N GLU A 29 -9.37 -17.54 -10.64
CA GLU A 29 -8.95 -16.17 -10.88
C GLU A 29 -7.43 -16.07 -10.59
N PRO A 30 -6.68 -15.38 -11.46
CA PRO A 30 -5.25 -15.28 -11.29
C PRO A 30 -4.97 -14.52 -9.99
N LEU A 31 -4.15 -15.13 -9.12
CA LEU A 31 -3.59 -14.50 -7.93
C LEU A 31 -3.16 -13.07 -8.28
N GLY A 32 -3.88 -12.10 -7.71
CA GLY A 32 -3.77 -10.69 -8.06
C GLY A 32 -2.32 -10.18 -7.99
N HIS A 33 -1.98 -9.29 -8.93
CA HIS A 33 -0.70 -8.58 -8.95
C HIS A 33 -0.36 -8.06 -7.54
N TRP A 34 0.88 -8.24 -7.08
CA TRP A 34 1.32 -7.94 -5.71
C TRP A 34 0.95 -6.53 -5.22
N SER A 35 0.74 -5.58 -6.14
CA SER A 35 0.26 -4.22 -5.83
C SER A 35 -1.19 -4.16 -5.29
N GLN A 36 -1.99 -5.21 -5.47
CA GLN A 36 -3.36 -5.36 -4.94
C GLN A 36 -3.39 -5.99 -3.54
N GLY A 37 -2.23 -6.37 -2.97
CA GLY A 37 -2.15 -7.00 -1.66
C GLY A 37 -2.77 -6.17 -0.53
N LEU A 38 -2.81 -4.83 -0.67
CA LEU A 38 -3.51 -3.94 0.25
C LEU A 38 -5.02 -4.21 0.30
N LYS A 39 -5.69 -4.38 -0.84
CA LYS A 39 -7.15 -4.63 -0.87
C LYS A 39 -7.51 -5.93 -0.17
N ILE A 40 -6.69 -6.96 -0.35
CA ILE A 40 -6.88 -8.24 0.35
C ILE A 40 -6.69 -8.03 1.86
N SER A 41 -5.65 -7.30 2.26
CA SER A 41 -5.37 -7.01 3.68
C SER A 41 -6.45 -6.14 4.34
N MET A 42 -7.06 -5.23 3.58
CA MET A 42 -8.19 -4.41 4.03
C MET A 42 -9.43 -5.25 4.36
N GLN A 43 -9.61 -6.41 3.72
CA GLN A 43 -10.75 -7.30 3.95
C GLN A 43 -10.49 -8.34 5.03
N ASP A 44 -9.24 -8.54 5.45
CA ASP A 44 -8.88 -9.51 6.49
C ASP A 44 -9.21 -8.96 7.89
N PRO A 45 -10.22 -9.51 8.58
CA PRO A 45 -10.63 -9.01 9.91
C PRO A 45 -9.51 -9.10 10.95
N LYS A 46 -8.52 -9.97 10.77
CA LYS A 46 -7.40 -10.13 11.71
C LYS A 46 -6.40 -8.98 11.64
N MET A 47 -6.35 -8.28 10.50
CA MET A 47 -5.44 -7.16 10.27
C MET A 47 -6.08 -5.82 10.66
N GLN A 48 -7.41 -5.76 10.67
CA GLN A 48 -8.19 -4.57 11.01
C GLN A 48 -8.10 -4.26 12.50
N VAL A 49 -7.62 -3.05 12.83
CA VAL A 49 -7.62 -2.54 14.22
C VAL A 49 -8.74 -1.54 14.46
N TYR A 50 -9.27 -0.93 13.40
CA TYR A 50 -10.40 -0.02 13.43
C TYR A 50 -11.07 -0.03 12.06
N LYS A 51 -12.38 0.22 12.03
CA LYS A 51 -13.13 0.50 10.79
C LYS A 51 -14.35 1.36 11.10
N ASP A 52 -14.75 2.16 10.12
CA ASP A 52 -16.02 2.86 10.06
C ASP A 52 -16.56 2.84 8.61
N GLU A 53 -17.57 3.65 8.32
CA GLU A 53 -18.22 3.72 7.01
C GLU A 53 -17.30 4.28 5.91
N GLN A 54 -16.25 5.02 6.27
CA GLN A 54 -15.37 5.72 5.31
C GLN A 54 -13.99 5.04 5.18
N VAL A 55 -13.44 4.53 6.28
CA VAL A 55 -12.07 4.02 6.34
C VAL A 55 -11.93 2.71 7.10
N VAL A 56 -10.82 2.03 6.84
CA VAL A 56 -10.30 0.91 7.63
C VAL A 56 -8.87 1.20 8.03
N VAL A 57 -8.51 0.80 9.25
CA VAL A 57 -7.14 0.88 9.75
C VAL A 57 -6.61 -0.52 9.91
N ILE A 58 -5.45 -0.79 9.31
CA ILE A 58 -4.76 -2.07 9.45
C ILE A 58 -3.35 -1.88 10.00
N LYS A 59 -2.80 -2.90 10.65
CA LYS A 59 -1.36 -2.95 10.93
C LYS A 59 -0.59 -3.13 9.62
N ASP A 60 0.50 -2.39 9.44
CA ASP A 60 1.39 -2.62 8.30
C ASP A 60 2.03 -4.01 8.44
N LYS A 61 1.98 -4.81 7.37
CA LYS A 61 2.52 -6.18 7.35
C LYS A 61 4.05 -6.22 7.47
N TYR A 62 4.72 -5.15 7.06
CA TYR A 62 6.17 -4.97 7.09
C TYR A 62 6.51 -3.65 7.80
N PRO A 63 6.20 -3.52 9.10
CA PRO A 63 6.25 -2.24 9.82
C PRO A 63 7.66 -1.67 9.82
N LYS A 64 7.85 -0.34 9.69
CA LYS A 64 9.21 0.27 9.67
C LYS A 64 9.65 0.84 11.03
N ALA A 65 8.74 0.82 12.01
CA ALA A 65 8.95 1.20 13.40
C ALA A 65 8.13 0.27 14.31
N ARG A 66 8.21 0.44 15.64
CA ARG A 66 7.42 -0.35 16.61
C ARG A 66 5.92 -0.27 16.35
N TYR A 67 5.43 0.92 16.01
CA TYR A 67 4.04 1.15 15.64
C TYR A 67 3.99 1.67 14.21
N HIS A 68 3.30 0.93 13.35
CA HIS A 68 3.06 1.33 11.97
C HIS A 68 1.70 0.81 11.50
N TRP A 69 0.77 1.73 11.30
CA TRP A 69 -0.55 1.45 10.77
C TRP A 69 -0.77 2.17 9.45
N LEU A 70 -1.74 1.66 8.69
CA LEU A 70 -2.20 2.24 7.45
C LEU A 70 -3.69 2.56 7.61
N VAL A 71 -4.07 3.82 7.41
CA VAL A 71 -5.48 4.21 7.25
C VAL A 71 -5.78 4.20 5.76
N LEU A 72 -6.77 3.40 5.35
CA LEU A 72 -7.17 3.21 3.96
C LEU A 72 -8.65 3.57 3.79
N PRO A 73 -9.01 4.40 2.80
CA PRO A 73 -10.41 4.67 2.50
C PRO A 73 -11.05 3.48 1.77
N TRP A 74 -12.33 3.22 2.04
CA TRP A 74 -13.11 2.26 1.25
C TRP A 74 -13.31 2.77 -0.18
N ALA A 75 -13.60 4.06 -0.33
CA ALA A 75 -13.61 4.75 -1.61
C ALA A 75 -12.17 5.06 -2.05
N SER A 76 -11.60 4.19 -2.87
CA SER A 76 -10.17 4.23 -3.15
C SER A 76 -9.77 5.37 -4.08
N ILE A 77 -8.76 6.16 -3.69
CA ILE A 77 -8.13 7.19 -4.54
C ILE A 77 -6.86 6.61 -5.13
N SER A 78 -6.65 6.70 -6.45
CA SER A 78 -5.53 5.99 -7.13
C SER A 78 -4.14 6.44 -6.68
N SER A 79 -3.93 7.74 -6.49
CA SER A 79 -2.66 8.36 -6.08
C SER A 79 -2.90 9.76 -5.51
N LEU A 80 -1.88 10.36 -4.89
CA LEU A 80 -1.96 11.75 -4.42
C LEU A 80 -2.25 12.75 -5.55
N LYS A 81 -1.77 12.50 -6.78
CA LYS A 81 -2.04 13.36 -7.94
C LYS A 81 -3.52 13.36 -8.37
N ALA A 82 -4.29 12.34 -7.96
CA ALA A 82 -5.72 12.24 -8.24
C ALA A 82 -6.60 12.85 -7.13
N VAL A 83 -6.00 13.38 -6.07
CA VAL A 83 -6.71 14.05 -4.98
C VAL A 83 -7.22 15.41 -5.48
N THR A 84 -8.49 15.66 -5.20
CA THR A 84 -9.22 16.90 -5.51
C THR A 84 -9.89 17.45 -4.26
N SER A 85 -10.48 18.65 -4.34
CA SER A 85 -11.24 19.28 -3.24
C SER A 85 -12.37 18.39 -2.67
N GLU A 86 -12.97 17.52 -3.50
CA GLU A 86 -14.02 16.58 -3.06
C GLU A 86 -13.52 15.58 -2.01
N HIS A 87 -12.22 15.31 -1.99
CA HIS A 87 -11.59 14.37 -1.07
C HIS A 87 -11.16 15.03 0.24
N LEU A 88 -11.32 16.35 0.41
CA LEU A 88 -10.79 17.09 1.56
C LEU A 88 -11.32 16.55 2.90
N GLU A 89 -12.62 16.31 3.00
CA GLU A 89 -13.23 15.81 4.23
C GLU A 89 -12.78 14.38 4.54
N LEU A 90 -12.62 13.54 3.53
CA LEU A 90 -12.05 12.20 3.69
C LEU A 90 -10.61 12.26 4.22
N LEU A 91 -9.77 13.16 3.71
CA LEU A 91 -8.38 13.32 4.17
C LEU A 91 -8.31 13.81 5.63
N LYS A 92 -9.19 14.75 6.02
CA LYS A 92 -9.33 15.18 7.42
C LYS A 92 -9.78 14.02 8.30
N HIS A 93 -10.78 13.26 7.88
CA HIS A 93 -11.27 12.08 8.60
C HIS A 93 -10.17 11.04 8.80
N MET A 94 -9.43 10.71 7.74
CA MET A 94 -8.27 9.80 7.82
C MET A 94 -7.24 10.28 8.85
N HIS A 95 -6.96 11.59 8.89
CA HIS A 95 -6.05 12.18 9.86
C HIS A 95 -6.54 12.01 11.31
N THR A 96 -7.79 12.38 11.58
CA THR A 96 -8.41 12.26 12.90
C THR A 96 -8.46 10.80 13.36
N VAL A 97 -8.80 9.87 12.46
CA VAL A 97 -8.76 8.43 12.75
C VAL A 97 -7.33 7.97 13.07
N GLY A 98 -6.32 8.48 12.35
CA GLY A 98 -4.92 8.19 12.65
C GLY A 98 -4.49 8.67 14.05
N GLU A 99 -4.87 9.89 14.44
CA GLU A 99 -4.61 10.41 15.80
C GLU A 99 -5.35 9.57 16.87
N LYS A 100 -6.60 9.18 16.60
CA LYS A 100 -7.38 8.29 17.48
C LYS A 100 -6.70 6.94 17.67
N VAL A 101 -6.20 6.32 16.60
CA VAL A 101 -5.49 5.02 16.66
C VAL A 101 -4.22 5.13 17.52
N ILE A 102 -3.49 6.25 17.45
CA ILE A 102 -2.34 6.48 18.33
C ILE A 102 -2.80 6.49 19.80
N SER A 103 -3.85 7.24 20.12
CA SER A 103 -4.39 7.32 21.48
C SER A 103 -4.84 5.94 22.00
N ASP A 104 -5.61 5.20 21.20
CA ASP A 104 -6.22 3.93 21.63
C ASP A 104 -5.20 2.80 21.79
N PHE A 105 -4.21 2.70 20.89
CA PHE A 105 -3.30 1.55 20.83
C PHE A 105 -1.88 1.86 21.30
N ALA A 106 -1.51 3.13 21.41
CA ALA A 106 -0.19 3.57 21.85
C ALA A 106 -0.24 4.74 22.86
N GLY A 107 -1.39 5.04 23.47
CA GLY A 107 -1.53 6.18 24.39
C GLY A 107 -0.62 6.14 25.63
N CYS A 108 -0.19 4.96 26.06
CA CYS A 108 0.79 4.81 27.15
C CYS A 108 2.26 4.98 26.68
N SER A 109 2.49 5.04 25.37
CA SER A 109 3.82 5.17 24.78
C SER A 109 4.28 6.63 24.80
N LYS A 110 5.55 6.87 25.13
CA LYS A 110 6.19 8.20 25.02
C LYS A 110 6.75 8.48 23.62
N LEU A 111 6.51 7.59 22.66
CA LEU A 111 7.03 7.71 21.31
C LEU A 111 6.34 8.86 20.56
N ARG A 112 7.13 9.58 19.76
CA ARG A 112 6.60 10.54 18.79
C ARG A 112 6.05 9.80 17.58
N PHE A 113 5.03 10.37 16.96
CA PHE A 113 4.39 9.83 15.76
C PHE A 113 4.39 10.86 14.64
N ARG A 114 4.41 10.37 13.40
CA ARG A 114 4.11 11.16 12.20
C ARG A 114 3.00 10.50 11.43
N LEU A 115 2.18 11.34 10.80
CA LEU A 115 1.07 10.94 9.95
C LEU A 115 1.29 11.54 8.57
N GLY A 116 1.41 10.70 7.55
CA GLY A 116 1.67 11.21 6.21
C GLY A 116 1.64 10.17 5.11
N TYR A 117 2.00 10.62 3.91
CA TYR A 117 1.89 9.86 2.67
C TYR A 117 3.23 9.81 1.97
N HIS A 118 3.51 8.71 1.28
CA HIS A 118 4.60 8.68 0.32
C HIS A 118 4.22 9.48 -0.94
N ALA A 119 5.11 10.37 -1.39
CA ALA A 119 4.94 11.19 -2.59
C ALA A 119 4.60 10.34 -3.83
N ILE A 120 5.28 9.20 -3.98
CA ILE A 120 4.97 8.18 -4.98
C ILE A 120 4.69 6.87 -4.24
N PRO A 121 3.44 6.41 -4.15
CA PRO A 121 3.13 5.24 -3.34
C PRO A 121 3.71 3.98 -3.97
N SER A 122 4.22 3.06 -3.14
CA SER A 122 4.75 1.76 -3.60
C SER A 122 3.67 0.76 -4.00
N MET A 123 2.42 1.05 -3.65
CA MET A 123 1.25 0.25 -3.95
C MET A 123 0.18 1.16 -4.55
N SER A 124 -0.74 0.59 -5.33
CA SER A 124 -1.91 1.33 -5.78
C SER A 124 -2.75 1.75 -4.58
N HIS A 125 -3.35 2.94 -4.69
CA HIS A 125 -4.22 3.59 -3.72
C HIS A 125 -3.52 4.41 -2.63
N VAL A 126 -4.12 5.58 -2.35
CA VAL A 126 -3.72 6.44 -1.24
C VAL A 126 -3.95 5.71 0.09
N HIS A 127 -2.92 5.70 0.93
CA HIS A 127 -2.98 5.18 2.29
C HIS A 127 -2.16 6.09 3.19
N LEU A 128 -2.75 6.48 4.32
CA LEU A 128 -2.08 7.32 5.31
C LEU A 128 -1.25 6.41 6.22
N HIS A 129 0.05 6.67 6.28
CA HIS A 129 0.93 6.04 7.25
C HIS A 129 0.75 6.73 8.60
N VAL A 130 0.56 5.94 9.64
CA VAL A 130 0.63 6.36 11.05
C VAL A 130 1.81 5.61 11.66
N ILE A 131 2.93 6.30 11.88
CA ILE A 131 4.21 5.65 12.17
C ILE A 131 4.94 6.31 13.35
N SER A 132 5.40 5.50 14.30
CA SER A 132 6.24 5.96 15.40
C SER A 132 7.67 6.28 14.93
N GLN A 133 8.33 7.24 15.59
CA GLN A 133 9.64 7.77 15.17
C GLN A 133 10.86 7.00 15.69
N ASP A 134 10.66 5.90 16.43
CA ASP A 134 11.77 5.05 16.89
C ASP A 134 12.49 4.32 15.73
N PHE A 135 11.75 4.03 14.64
CA PHE A 135 12.19 3.21 13.51
C PHE A 135 12.88 1.89 13.92
N ASP A 136 12.45 1.32 15.04
CA ASP A 136 12.93 0.05 15.57
C ASP A 136 12.11 -1.09 14.97
N SER A 137 12.60 -1.63 13.86
CA SER A 137 11.97 -2.78 13.22
C SER A 137 12.94 -3.63 12.41
N PRO A 138 12.80 -4.96 12.41
CA PRO A 138 13.54 -5.85 11.50
C PRO A 138 13.20 -5.62 10.02
N CYS A 139 12.04 -5.02 9.69
CA CYS A 139 11.65 -4.74 8.29
C CYS A 139 12.24 -3.43 7.74
N LEU A 140 12.88 -2.60 8.57
CA LEU A 140 13.74 -1.51 8.12
C LEU A 140 15.09 -2.10 7.67
N LYS A 141 15.24 -2.28 6.35
CA LYS A 141 16.30 -3.11 5.73
C LYS A 141 17.22 -2.37 4.78
N ASN A 142 16.75 -1.30 4.15
CA ASN A 142 17.49 -0.63 3.08
C ASN A 142 17.29 0.90 3.15
N LYS A 143 18.15 1.61 2.42
CA LYS A 143 18.14 3.07 2.32
C LYS A 143 16.81 3.63 1.81
N LYS A 144 16.18 2.96 0.84
CA LYS A 144 14.87 3.36 0.33
C LYS A 144 13.82 3.39 1.43
N HIS A 145 13.77 2.36 2.30
CA HIS A 145 12.86 2.35 3.44
C HIS A 145 13.14 3.48 4.43
N TRP A 146 14.40 3.87 4.63
CA TRP A 146 14.72 4.99 5.51
C TRP A 146 14.28 6.33 4.91
N ASN A 147 14.74 6.58 3.69
CA ASN A 147 14.54 7.86 3.01
C ASN A 147 13.07 8.09 2.65
N SER A 148 12.28 7.03 2.42
CA SER A 148 10.85 7.20 2.12
C SER A 148 10.07 7.80 3.30
N PHE A 149 10.54 7.66 4.54
CA PHE A 149 9.92 8.25 5.72
C PHE A 149 10.68 9.47 6.26
N ASN A 150 11.99 9.59 6.00
CA ASN A 150 12.85 10.60 6.64
C ASN A 150 13.41 11.65 5.65
N THR A 151 12.71 11.88 4.54
CA THR A 151 12.98 12.96 3.59
C THR A 151 11.65 13.60 3.18
N GLU A 152 11.68 14.62 2.32
CA GLU A 152 10.50 15.24 1.72
C GLU A 152 9.70 14.27 0.80
N TYR A 153 10.21 13.05 0.60
CA TYR A 153 9.42 11.96 0.04
C TYR A 153 8.21 11.60 0.92
N PHE A 154 8.28 11.87 2.22
CA PHE A 154 7.17 11.71 3.15
C PHE A 154 6.45 13.03 3.35
N LEU A 155 5.25 13.14 2.78
CA LEU A 155 4.42 14.33 2.82
C LEU A 155 3.51 14.28 4.05
N GLU A 156 3.66 15.25 4.96
CA GLU A 156 2.85 15.35 6.18
C GLU A 156 1.37 15.47 5.85
N SER A 157 0.53 14.72 6.57
CA SER A 157 -0.92 14.70 6.35
C SER A 157 -1.56 16.08 6.50
N LYS A 158 -1.15 16.86 7.52
CA LYS A 158 -1.62 18.24 7.72
C LYS A 158 -1.23 19.17 6.56
N ALA A 159 -0.04 18.97 5.98
CA ALA A 159 0.41 19.75 4.82
C ALA A 159 -0.41 19.42 3.57
N ILE A 160 -0.69 18.13 3.33
CA ILE A 160 -1.57 17.68 2.23
C ILE A 160 -2.98 18.26 2.36
N ILE A 161 -3.58 18.18 3.55
CA ILE A 161 -4.91 18.76 3.83
C ILE A 161 -4.91 20.26 3.50
N LYS A 162 -3.87 20.99 3.95
CA LYS A 162 -3.71 22.41 3.66
C LYS A 162 -3.60 22.70 2.16
N MET A 163 -2.76 21.95 1.42
CA MET A 163 -2.61 22.10 -0.03
C MET A 163 -3.95 21.90 -0.76
N VAL A 164 -4.72 20.88 -0.38
CA VAL A 164 -6.04 20.61 -0.99
C VAL A 164 -7.04 21.71 -0.63
N GLN A 165 -7.00 22.22 0.61
CA GLN A 165 -7.86 23.31 1.04
C GLN A 165 -7.58 24.63 0.30
N GLU A 166 -6.30 24.93 0.01
CA GLU A 166 -5.89 26.19 -0.62
C GLU A 166 -5.92 26.13 -2.16
N ALA A 167 -5.47 25.02 -2.75
CA ALA A 167 -5.26 24.87 -4.19
C ALA A 167 -6.16 23.82 -4.86
N GLY A 168 -6.98 23.10 -4.09
CA GLY A 168 -7.91 22.08 -4.59
C GLY A 168 -7.25 20.80 -5.11
N ARG A 169 -5.93 20.65 -4.96
CA ARG A 169 -5.13 19.51 -5.44
C ARG A 169 -3.86 19.34 -4.63
N VAL A 170 -3.23 18.19 -4.75
CA VAL A 170 -1.89 17.94 -4.21
C VAL A 170 -0.83 18.16 -5.28
N THR A 171 0.18 18.97 -4.98
CA THR A 171 1.38 19.12 -5.81
C THR A 171 2.48 18.21 -5.28
N VAL A 172 3.02 17.37 -6.16
CA VAL A 172 4.20 16.55 -5.88
C VAL A 172 5.30 16.99 -6.83
N GLU A 173 6.42 17.43 -6.29
CA GLU A 173 7.55 17.92 -7.08
C GLU A 173 8.13 16.82 -7.97
N ASP A 174 8.55 17.19 -9.18
CA ASP A 174 9.23 16.25 -10.07
C ASP A 174 10.60 15.85 -9.50
N GLY A 175 11.03 14.62 -9.78
CA GLY A 175 12.33 14.12 -9.31
C GLY A 175 12.35 13.63 -7.86
N THR A 176 11.21 13.55 -7.16
CA THR A 176 11.15 13.05 -5.75
C THR A 176 11.81 11.67 -5.57
N SER A 177 11.89 10.86 -6.63
CA SER A 177 12.58 9.56 -6.62
C SER A 177 14.06 9.65 -6.23
N GLU A 178 14.72 10.79 -6.50
CA GLU A 178 16.13 11.00 -6.15
C GLU A 178 16.32 11.13 -4.63
N LEU A 179 15.31 11.59 -3.90
CA LEU A 179 15.33 11.64 -2.43
C LEU A 179 15.57 10.26 -1.81
N LEU A 180 15.09 9.20 -2.46
CA LEU A 180 15.29 7.82 -2.01
C LEU A 180 16.75 7.36 -2.07
N LYS A 181 17.60 8.04 -2.84
CA LYS A 181 19.02 7.69 -3.04
C LYS A 181 19.97 8.44 -2.10
N LEU A 182 19.48 9.47 -1.41
CA LEU A 182 20.25 10.33 -0.51
C LEU A 182 21.04 9.52 0.53
N PRO A 183 22.20 10.03 1.00
CA PRO A 183 22.92 9.46 2.14
C PRO A 183 22.01 9.30 3.37
N LEU A 184 22.26 8.27 4.18
CA LEU A 184 21.47 8.06 5.40
C LEU A 184 21.77 9.16 6.40
N ARG A 185 20.73 9.90 6.79
CA ARG A 185 20.79 10.97 7.79
C ARG A 185 19.86 10.65 8.94
N CYS A 186 20.33 10.74 10.18
CA CYS A 186 19.49 10.61 11.37
C CYS A 186 18.45 11.73 11.42
N HIS A 187 17.17 11.41 11.68
CA HIS A 187 16.11 12.41 11.76
C HIS A 187 16.13 13.22 13.07
N GLU A 188 16.79 12.71 14.12
CA GLU A 188 16.90 13.40 15.41
C GLU A 188 18.11 14.36 15.43
N CYS A 189 19.32 13.86 15.18
CA CYS A 189 20.55 14.65 15.31
C CYS A 189 21.23 15.04 14.00
N GLN A 190 20.63 14.69 12.85
CA GLN A 190 21.15 15.02 11.51
C GLN A 190 22.52 14.40 11.15
N GLN A 191 23.07 13.51 11.98
CA GLN A 191 24.31 12.79 11.70
C GLN A 191 24.16 11.93 10.43
N LEU A 192 25.20 11.90 9.60
CA LEU A 192 25.30 11.01 8.43
C LEU A 192 25.83 9.64 8.84
N LEU A 193 25.20 8.57 8.33
CA LEU A 193 25.54 7.19 8.63
C LEU A 193 25.90 6.41 7.35
N PRO A 194 26.92 5.53 7.38
CA PRO A 194 27.37 4.85 6.17
C PRO A 194 26.45 3.72 5.71
N SER A 195 25.72 3.09 6.64
CA SER A 195 24.93 1.88 6.36
C SER A 195 23.69 1.76 7.26
N ILE A 196 22.71 0.94 6.84
CA ILE A 196 21.51 0.67 7.63
C ILE A 196 21.82 0.01 8.99
N PRO A 197 22.72 -0.99 9.10
CA PRO A 197 23.07 -1.55 10.40
C PRO A 197 23.62 -0.50 11.38
N GLN A 198 24.52 0.37 10.92
CA GLN A 198 25.08 1.45 11.74
C GLN A 198 24.03 2.50 12.09
N LEU A 199 23.10 2.81 11.17
CA LEU A 199 21.98 3.68 11.46
C LEU A 199 21.07 3.10 12.54
N LYS A 200 20.72 1.81 12.46
CA LYS A 200 19.86 1.16 13.47
C LYS A 200 20.52 1.15 14.84
N GLU A 201 21.83 0.88 14.90
CA GLU A 201 22.59 0.98 16.15
C GLU A 201 22.61 2.43 16.67
N HIS A 202 22.81 3.40 15.79
CA HIS A 202 22.79 4.81 16.15
C HIS A 202 21.43 5.26 16.72
N LEU A 203 20.31 4.82 16.14
CA LEU A 203 18.97 5.20 16.58
C LEU A 203 18.65 4.77 18.02
N ARG A 204 19.27 3.69 18.51
CA ARG A 204 19.13 3.23 19.90
C ARG A 204 19.54 4.29 20.93
N LYS A 205 20.45 5.19 20.55
CA LYS A 205 20.91 6.29 21.42
C LYS A 205 19.83 7.35 21.65
N HIS A 206 18.85 7.45 20.75
CA HIS A 206 17.75 8.42 20.80
C HIS A 206 16.46 7.84 21.38
N TRP A 207 16.41 6.53 21.61
CA TRP A 207 15.26 5.93 22.27
C TRP A 207 15.21 6.44 23.71
N ILE A 208 14.13 7.13 24.05
CA ILE A 208 13.85 7.59 25.41
C ILE A 208 13.92 6.36 26.33
N LYS A 209 14.78 6.44 27.35
CA LYS A 209 14.82 5.47 28.45
C LYS A 209 13.59 5.61 29.35
#